data_AF-A0A8T3LQP0-F1
#
_entry.id   AF-A0A8T3LQP0-F1
#
_cell.length_a   1.000
_cell.length_b   1.000
_cell.length_c   1.000
_cell.angle_alpha   90.00
_cell.angle_beta   90.00
_cell.angle_gamma   90.00
#
_symmetry.space_group_name_H-M   'P 1'
#
loop_
_entity.id
_entity.type
_entity.pdbx_description
1 polymer ?
#
loop_
_entity_poly.entity_id
_entity_poly.type
_entity_poly.pdbx_seq_one_letter_code
_entity_poly.pdbx_strand_id
1 'polypeptide(L)' 'AIADAMRWALEVPHLLLEGSAVLGIAALLGGVADVGGRNVAIVITGRNVSPEALRAILA' A
#
# COMPACT_ATOMS: atom_id res chain seq x y z
N ALA A 1 3.88 -4.29 -7.86
CA ALA A 1 2.68 -3.48 -7.58
C ALA A 1 2.23 -3.57 -6.13
N ILE A 2 1.64 -4.69 -5.67
CA ILE A 2 1.16 -4.81 -4.26
C ILE A 2 2.32 -4.76 -3.25
N ALA A 3 3.37 -5.56 -3.44
CA ALA A 3 4.54 -5.55 -2.56
C ALA A 3 5.21 -4.16 -2.50
N ASP A 4 5.33 -3.47 -3.64
CA ASP A 4 5.89 -2.11 -3.69
C ASP A 4 5.00 -1.10 -2.94
N ALA A 5 3.68 -1.23 -3.04
CA ALA A 5 2.75 -0.40 -2.28
C ALA A 5 2.80 -0.69 -0.77
N MET A 6 3.01 -1.95 -0.37
CA MET A 6 3.25 -2.31 1.03
C MET A 6 4.57 -1.69 1.53
N ARG A 7 5.64 -1.74 0.73
CA ARG A 7 6.93 -1.11 1.07
C ARG A 7 6.79 0.42 1.17
N TRP A 8 6.13 1.04 0.20
CA TRP A 8 5.85 2.48 0.21
C TRP A 8 5.05 2.91 1.45
N ALA A 9 4.02 2.14 1.82
CA ALA A 9 3.21 2.41 3.02
C ALA A 9 4.05 2.33 4.31
N LEU A 10 5.06 1.47 4.36
CA LEU A 10 5.98 1.39 5.48
C LEU A 10 7.00 2.54 5.50
N GLU A 11 7.51 2.92 4.33
CA GLU A 11 8.57 3.93 4.21
C GLU A 11 8.06 5.37 4.35
N VAL A 12 6.87 5.66 3.82
CA VAL A 12 6.37 7.04 3.68
C VAL A 12 5.42 7.43 4.83
N PRO A 13 4.25 6.78 5.02
CA PRO A 13 3.38 7.07 6.16
C PRO A 13 3.67 6.20 7.40
N HIS A 14 4.68 5.32 7.38
CA HIS A 14 5.06 4.45 8.51
C HIS A 14 3.95 3.52 9.00
N LEU A 15 3.18 2.97 8.06
CA LEU A 15 2.10 2.02 8.33
C LEU A 15 2.45 0.62 7.83
N LEU A 16 2.41 -0.36 8.73
CA LEU A 16 2.42 -1.78 8.35
C LEU A 16 1.00 -2.20 7.93
N LEU A 17 0.83 -2.50 6.64
CA LEU A 17 -0.45 -2.83 6.01
C LEU A 17 -0.40 -4.20 5.33
N GLU A 18 -1.53 -4.92 5.34
CA GLU A 18 -1.68 -6.16 4.59
C GLU A 18 -1.91 -5.93 3.09
N GLY A 19 -1.72 -6.97 2.27
CA GLY A 19 -1.76 -6.85 0.81
C GLY A 19 -3.10 -6.34 0.25
N SER A 20 -4.23 -6.74 0.82
CA SER A 20 -5.56 -6.25 0.45
C SER A 20 -5.74 -4.76 0.78
N ALA A 21 -5.19 -4.31 1.92
CA ALA A 21 -5.36 -2.94 2.40
C ALA A 21 -4.59 -1.90 1.58
N VAL A 22 -3.60 -2.31 0.79
CA VAL A 22 -2.81 -1.41 -0.07
C VAL A 22 -3.33 -1.31 -1.51
N LEU A 23 -4.46 -1.95 -1.85
CA LEU A 23 -4.96 -1.99 -3.22
C LEU A 23 -5.15 -0.59 -3.84
N GLY A 24 -5.74 0.34 -3.08
CA GLY A 24 -5.92 1.74 -3.51
C GLY A 24 -4.59 2.48 -3.68
N ILE A 25 -3.61 2.20 -2.81
CA ILE A 25 -2.26 2.79 -2.90
C ILE A 25 -1.58 2.30 -4.18
N ALA A 26 -1.61 0.99 -4.43
CA ALA A 26 -1.05 0.39 -5.64
C ALA A 26 -1.70 0.93 -6.92
N ALA A 27 -3.01 1.15 -6.92
CA ALA A 27 -3.73 1.72 -8.05
C ALA A 27 -3.27 3.16 -8.35
N LEU A 28 -3.12 4.01 -7.32
CA LEU A 28 -2.66 5.38 -7.51
C LEU A 28 -1.18 5.44 -7.94
N LEU A 29 -0.30 4.67 -7.30
CA LEU A 29 1.12 4.61 -7.68
C LEU A 29 1.31 4.06 -9.09
N GLY A 30 0.46 3.12 -9.52
CA GLY A 30 0.46 2.55 -10.86
C GLY A 30 -0.22 3.42 -11.92
N GLY A 31 -0.76 4.60 -11.57
CA GLY A 31 -1.45 5.48 -12.51
C GLY A 31 -2.77 4.92 -13.06
N VAL A 32 -3.41 3.99 -12.35
CA VAL A 32 -4.66 3.34 -12.79
C VAL A 32 -5.83 4.32 -12.77
N ALA A 33 -5.77 5.37 -11.95
CA ALA A 33 -6.77 6.42 -11.87
C ALA A 33 -6.12 7.81 -12.00
N ASP A 34 -6.66 8.66 -12.88
CA ASP A 34 -6.30 10.07 -12.94
C ASP A 34 -7.10 10.86 -11.89
N VAL A 35 -6.38 11.27 -10.84
CA VAL A 35 -6.95 12.00 -9.71
C VAL A 35 -6.26 13.33 -9.47
N GLY A 36 -5.52 13.86 -10.46
CA GLY A 36 -4.84 15.14 -10.37
C GLY A 36 -5.79 16.27 -9.98
N GLY A 37 -5.36 17.10 -9.02
CA GLY A 37 -6.15 18.24 -8.53
C GLY A 37 -7.38 17.88 -7.68
N ARG A 38 -7.55 16.61 -7.30
CA ARG A 38 -8.66 16.16 -6.44
C ARG A 38 -8.16 15.81 -5.04
N ASN A 39 -9.04 15.99 -4.05
CA ASN A 39 -8.83 15.42 -2.72
C ASN A 39 -9.28 13.96 -2.75
N VAL A 40 -8.34 13.04 -2.50
CA VAL A 40 -8.60 11.60 -2.54
C VAL A 40 -8.33 10.99 -1.18
N ALA A 41 -9.23 10.10 -0.75
CA ALA A 41 -9.06 9.27 0.43
C ALA A 41 -8.98 7.79 0.00
N ILE A 42 -8.08 7.04 0.62
CA ILE A 42 -8.01 5.59 0.52
C ILE A 42 -8.41 5.01 1.87
N VAL A 43 -9.35 4.06 1.87
CA VAL A 43 -9.76 3.34 3.08
C VAL A 43 -8.83 2.14 3.27
N ILE A 44 -8.12 2.14 4.40
CA ILE A 44 -7.22 1.05 4.79
C ILE A 44 -7.99 0.06 5.65
N THR A 45 -8.05 -1.20 5.24
CA THR A 45 -8.94 -2.20 5.84
C THR A 45 -8.28 -3.06 6.92
N GLY A 46 -6.97 -3.30 6.85
CA GLY A 46 -6.31 -4.30 7.70
C GLY A 46 -4.79 -4.20 7.74
N ARG A 47 -4.20 -4.94 8.70
CA ARG A 47 -2.76 -4.91 9.04
C ARG A 47 -2.20 -6.30 9.35
N ASN A 48 -2.93 -7.37 9.02
CA ASN A 48 -2.56 -8.71 9.43
C ASN A 48 -1.53 -9.28 8.45
N VAL A 49 -0.26 -9.10 8.78
CA VAL A 49 0.89 -9.54 7.97
C VAL A 49 1.68 -10.58 8.75
N SER A 50 1.96 -11.73 8.14
CA SER A 50 2.84 -12.73 8.76
C SER A 50 4.30 -12.25 8.73
N PRO A 51 5.14 -12.66 9.69
CA PRO A 51 6.57 -12.34 9.65
C PRO A 51 7.26 -12.78 8.35
N GLU A 52 6.83 -13.90 7.75
CA GLU A 52 7.34 -14.41 6.48
C GLU A 52 7.03 -13.46 5.32
N ALA A 53 5.78 -12.99 5.24
CA ALA A 53 5.36 -12.03 4.22
C ALA A 53 6.08 -10.69 4.41
N LEU A 54 6.22 -10.24 5.67
CA LEU A 54 6.96 -9.01 5.98
C LEU A 54 8.43 -9.12 5.54
N ARG A 55 9.11 -10.23 5.82
CA ARG A 55 10.49 -10.45 5.35
C ARG A 55 10.58 -10.42 3.83
N ALA A 56 9.63 -11.03 3.13
CA ALA A 56 9.61 -11.07 1.67
C ALA A 56 9.44 -9.68 1.03
N ILE A 57 8.69 -8.76 1.64
CA ILE A 57 8.52 -7.39 1.13
C ILE A 57 9.66 -6.44 1.54
N LEU A 58 10.46 -6.80 2.54
CA LEU A 58 11.60 -5.99 3.00
C LEU A 58 12.92 -6.39 2.33
N ALA A 59 13.01 -7.59 1.78
CA ALA A 59 14.09 -8.01 0.89
C ALA A 59 14.06 -7.24 -0.44
#